data_AF-A0A024U2N0-F1
#
_entry.id   AF-A0A024U2N0-F1
#
_cell.length_a   1.000
_cell.length_b   1.000
_cell.length_c   1.000
_cell.angle_alpha   90.00
_cell.angle_beta   90.00
_cell.angle_gamma   90.00
#
_symmetry.space_group_name_H-M   'P 1'
#
loop_
_entity.id
_entity.type
_entity.pdbx_description
1 polymer ?
#
loop_
_entity_poly.entity_id
_entity_poly.type
_entity_poly.pdbx_seq_one_letter_code
_entity_poly.pdbx_strand_id
1 'polypeptide(L)'
;MSASPTVPQIYRRVLQLAKKFPSIKRDQLVEDIKAEFHDNKVLTDPVKIKEKVNIAIKGIQQLNQYVSLDPNAQHWSVDMEKDPFGQNHPDRPQSLKR
;
A
#
# COMPACT_ATOMS: atom_id res chain seq x y z
N MET A 1 -8.85 -25.12 -2.67
CA MET A 1 -9.45 -23.93 -2.03
C MET A 1 -8.33 -23.15 -1.37
N SER A 2 -7.93 -22.00 -1.93
CA SER A 2 -6.86 -21.17 -1.36
C SER A 2 -7.35 -20.56 -0.06
N ALA A 3 -6.77 -20.97 1.08
CA ALA A 3 -7.11 -20.35 2.37
C ALA A 3 -6.76 -18.85 2.34
N SER A 4 -7.63 -18.01 2.91
CA SER A 4 -7.35 -16.57 3.06
C SER A 4 -6.05 -16.39 3.86
N PRO A 5 -5.12 -15.52 3.42
CA PRO A 5 -3.85 -15.34 4.11
C PRO A 5 -4.09 -14.82 5.53
N THR A 6 -3.43 -15.45 6.50
CA THR A 6 -3.48 -15.05 7.91
C THR A 6 -2.74 -13.73 8.12
N VAL A 7 -3.10 -12.98 9.18
CA VAL A 7 -2.46 -11.69 9.51
C VAL A 7 -0.92 -11.80 9.62
N PRO A 8 -0.33 -12.84 10.26
CA PRO A 8 1.13 -12.99 10.28
C PRO A 8 1.76 -13.21 8.91
N GLN A 9 1.06 -13.87 7.98
CA GLN A 9 1.54 -14.05 6.59
C GLN A 9 1.55 -12.72 5.84
N ILE A 10 0.50 -11.91 6.01
CA ILE A 10 0.40 -10.55 5.44
C ILE A 10 1.53 -9.67 5.98
N TYR A 11 1.73 -9.67 7.29
CA TYR A 11 2.81 -8.92 7.96
C TYR A 11 4.19 -9.26 7.40
N ARG A 12 4.52 -10.55 7.29
CA ARG A 12 5.81 -10.98 6.71
C ARG A 12 5.96 -10.54 5.26
N ARG A 13 4.89 -10.63 4.46
CA ARG A 13 4.93 -10.27 3.05
C ARG A 13 5.12 -8.77 2.84
N VAL A 14 4.39 -7.93 3.57
CA VAL A 14 4.53 -6.46 3.45
C VAL A 14 5.93 -6.01 3.89
N LEU A 15 6.49 -6.58 4.97
CA LEU A 15 7.86 -6.28 5.39
C LEU A 15 8.91 -6.69 4.37
N GLN A 16 8.74 -7.85 3.73
CA GLN A 16 9.66 -8.30 2.67
C GLN A 16 9.66 -7.33 1.48
N LEU A 17 8.49 -6.85 1.07
CA LEU A 17 8.36 -5.90 -0.04
C LEU A 17 8.89 -4.52 0.34
N ALA A 18 8.54 -4.02 1.54
CA ALA A 18 9.02 -2.74 2.04
C ALA A 18 10.56 -2.70 2.09
N LYS A 19 11.21 -3.79 2.52
CA LYS A 19 12.70 -3.90 2.53
C LYS A 19 13.34 -3.88 1.13
N LYS A 20 12.58 -4.19 0.07
CA LYS A 20 13.07 -4.16 -1.31
C LYS A 20 12.68 -2.89 -2.04
N PHE A 21 11.90 -2.03 -1.41
CA PHE A 21 11.38 -0.82 -2.03
C PHE A 21 12.53 0.19 -2.28
N PRO A 22 12.72 0.66 -3.52
CA PRO A 22 13.82 1.55 -3.89
C PRO A 22 13.54 3.00 -3.44
N SER A 23 13.61 3.26 -2.13
CA SER A 23 13.37 4.58 -1.55
C SER A 23 14.38 4.91 -0.45
N ILE A 24 14.77 6.18 -0.34
CA ILE A 24 15.58 6.68 0.77
C ILE A 24 14.85 6.57 2.12
N LYS A 25 13.51 6.56 2.11
CA LYS A 25 12.65 6.42 3.30
C LYS A 25 12.28 4.97 3.60
N ARG A 26 12.92 4.00 2.95
CA ARG A 26 12.63 2.57 3.10
C ARG A 26 12.67 2.11 4.56
N ASP A 27 13.69 2.52 5.30
CA ASP A 27 13.88 2.05 6.67
C ASP A 27 12.80 2.64 7.59
N GLN A 28 12.43 3.91 7.39
CA GLN A 28 11.29 4.53 8.08
C GLN A 28 9.98 3.82 7.75
N LEU A 29 9.72 3.51 6.47
CA LEU A 29 8.54 2.76 6.05
C LEU A 29 8.45 1.40 6.74
N VAL A 30 9.58 0.69 6.88
CA VAL A 30 9.62 -0.61 7.58
C VAL A 30 9.28 -0.45 9.05
N GLU A 31 9.79 0.57 9.74
CA GLU A 31 9.46 0.83 11.14
C GLU A 31 8.00 1.24 11.33
N ASP A 32 7.47 2.10 10.46
CA ASP A 32 6.06 2.53 10.49
C ASP A 32 5.12 1.33 10.33
N ILE A 33 5.41 0.41 9.41
CA ILE A 33 4.65 -0.83 9.23
C ILE A 33 4.70 -1.69 10.50
N LYS A 34 5.86 -1.82 11.15
CA LYS A 34 5.97 -2.59 12.39
C LYS A 34 5.15 -1.96 13.51
N ALA A 35 5.22 -0.64 13.66
CA ALA A 35 4.47 0.12 14.65
C ALA A 35 2.96 -0.06 14.43
N GLU A 36 2.47 0.10 13.20
CA GLU A 36 1.03 -0.05 12.91
C GLU A 36 0.53 -1.46 13.23
N PHE A 37 1.29 -2.52 12.90
CA PHE A 37 0.90 -3.89 13.26
C PHE A 37 0.97 -4.16 14.77
N HIS A 38 1.91 -3.51 15.47
CA HIS A 38 2.03 -3.62 16.91
C HIS A 38 0.84 -2.94 17.63
N ASP A 39 0.49 -1.72 17.22
CA ASP A 39 -0.59 -0.94 17.81
C ASP A 39 -1.95 -1.61 17.60
N ASN A 40 -2.15 -2.22 16.44
CA ASN A 40 -3.38 -2.95 16.12
C ASN A 40 -3.40 -4.40 16.68
N LYS A 41 -2.38 -4.84 17.41
CA LYS A 41 -2.34 -6.20 18.00
C LYS A 41 -3.46 -6.46 19.00
N VAL A 42 -3.90 -5.40 19.70
CA VAL A 42 -4.97 -5.47 20.72
C VAL A 42 -6.37 -5.30 20.12
N LEU A 43 -6.47 -5.11 18.81
CA LEU A 43 -7.76 -4.90 18.13
C LEU A 43 -8.57 -6.19 18.17
N THR A 44 -9.77 -6.13 18.76
CA THR A 44 -10.69 -7.27 18.88
C THR A 44 -11.93 -7.15 17.99
N ASP A 45 -12.18 -5.96 17.45
CA ASP A 45 -13.32 -5.69 16.57
C ASP A 45 -13.10 -6.32 15.19
N PRO A 46 -13.91 -7.32 14.79
CA PRO A 46 -13.73 -8.04 13.52
C PRO A 46 -13.88 -7.15 12.28
N VAL A 47 -14.69 -6.08 12.36
CA VAL A 47 -14.89 -5.17 11.22
C VAL A 47 -13.63 -4.37 10.97
N LYS A 48 -13.04 -3.80 12.04
CA LYS A 48 -11.80 -3.03 11.95
C LYS A 48 -10.60 -3.89 11.60
N ILE A 49 -10.54 -5.14 12.09
CA ILE A 49 -9.50 -6.10 11.68
C ILE A 49 -9.56 -6.32 10.16
N LYS A 50 -10.76 -6.56 9.61
CA LYS A 50 -10.95 -6.77 8.18
C LYS A 50 -10.55 -5.53 7.36
N GLU A 51 -10.88 -4.34 7.83
CA GLU A 51 -10.48 -3.09 7.21
C GLU A 51 -8.95 -2.94 7.17
N LYS A 52 -8.28 -3.13 8.30
CA LYS A 52 -6.81 -3.06 8.40
C LYS A 52 -6.12 -4.12 7.53
N VAL A 53 -6.67 -5.33 7.48
CA VAL A 53 -6.20 -6.39 6.59
C VAL A 53 -6.32 -5.97 5.12
N ASN A 54 -7.44 -5.38 4.71
CA ASN A 54 -7.63 -4.89 3.34
C ASN A 54 -6.65 -3.78 2.99
N ILE A 55 -6.38 -2.86 3.91
CA ILE A 55 -5.36 -1.81 3.73
C ILE A 55 -3.98 -2.42 3.51
N ALA A 56 -3.58 -3.40 4.35
CA ALA A 56 -2.30 -4.08 4.20
C ALA A 56 -2.19 -4.83 2.86
N ILE A 57 -3.27 -5.48 2.39
CA ILE A 57 -3.31 -6.14 1.09
C ILE A 57 -3.11 -5.14 -0.06
N LYS A 58 -3.78 -3.98 -0.01
CA LYS A 58 -3.58 -2.91 -1.00
C LYS A 58 -2.15 -2.38 -0.99
N GLY A 59 -1.58 -2.15 0.20
CA GLY A 59 -0.18 -1.74 0.35
C GLY A 59 0.80 -2.76 -0.24
N ILE A 60 0.54 -4.06 -0.06
CA ILE A 60 1.31 -5.13 -0.71
C ILE A 60 1.24 -5.01 -2.24
N GLN A 61 0.06 -4.81 -2.81
CA GLN A 61 -0.10 -4.66 -4.27
C GLN A 61 0.70 -3.47 -4.79
N GLN A 62 0.59 -2.31 -4.14
CA GLN A 62 1.34 -1.10 -4.50
C GLN A 62 2.85 -1.32 -4.41
N LEU A 63 3.36 -1.83 -3.28
CA LEU A 63 4.79 -2.11 -3.14
C LEU A 63 5.27 -3.11 -4.19
N ASN A 64 4.46 -4.12 -4.50
CA ASN A 64 4.80 -5.12 -5.50
C ASN A 64 4.90 -4.53 -6.92
N GLN A 65 4.16 -3.48 -7.26
CA GLN A 65 4.30 -2.79 -8.56
C GLN A 65 5.71 -2.22 -8.74
N TYR A 66 6.32 -1.71 -7.67
CA TYR A 66 7.66 -1.12 -7.73
C TYR A 66 8.79 -2.14 -7.52
N VAL A 67 8.52 -3.24 -6.81
CA VAL A 67 9.52 -4.27 -6.50
C VAL A 67 9.56 -5.38 -7.57
N SER A 68 8.45 -5.63 -8.28
CA SER A 68 8.37 -6.61 -9.38
C SER A 68 8.76 -6.04 -10.74
N LEU A 69 9.35 -4.83 -10.79
CA LEU A 69 10.02 -4.34 -11.99
C LEU A 69 11.22 -5.25 -12.27
N ASP A 70 11.01 -6.24 -13.12
CA ASP A 70 12.10 -6.94 -13.79
C ASP A 70 12.89 -5.87 -14.57
N PRO A 71 14.20 -5.70 -14.30
CA PRO A 71 15.01 -4.72 -15.02
C PRO A 71 15.06 -4.95 -16.55
N ASN A 72 14.53 -6.07 -17.06
CA ASN A 72 14.41 -6.40 -18.48
C ASN A 72 13.00 -6.28 -19.09
N ALA A 73 11.96 -5.87 -18.35
CA ALA A 73 10.59 -5.83 -18.88
C ALA A 73 10.29 -4.57 -19.72
N GLN A 74 10.07 -4.76 -21.04
CA GLN A 74 9.88 -3.73 -22.08
C GLN A 74 8.45 -3.18 -22.23
N HIS A 75 7.52 -3.44 -21.31
CA HIS A 75 6.17 -2.89 -21.37
C HIS A 75 5.64 -2.63 -19.96
N TRP A 76 5.30 -1.38 -19.67
CA TRP A 76 4.68 -0.99 -18.41
C TRP A 76 3.34 -0.31 -18.68
N SER A 77 2.31 -0.69 -17.93
CA SER A 77 1.08 0.08 -17.76
C SER A 77 0.81 0.17 -16.27
N VAL A 78 0.80 1.39 -15.75
CA VAL A 78 0.46 1.68 -14.36
C VAL A 78 -0.99 2.14 -14.35
N ASP A 79 -1.89 1.27 -13.90
CA ASP A 79 -3.26 1.66 -13.61
C ASP A 79 -3.29 2.36 -12.25
N MET A 80 -3.20 3.70 -12.29
CA MET A 80 -3.41 4.55 -11.12
C MET A 80 -4.92 4.62 -10.85
N GLU A 81 -5.50 3.53 -10.31
CA GLU A 81 -6.87 3.62 -9.80
C GLU A 81 -6.92 4.58 -8.61
N LYS A 82 -7.53 5.74 -8.89
CA LYS A 82 -8.13 6.73 -8.00
C LYS A 82 -7.59 6.79 -6.57
N ASP A 83 -6.80 7.83 -6.35
CA ASP A 83 -6.59 8.49 -5.06
C ASP A 83 -7.81 8.37 -4.11
N PRO A 84 -7.70 7.67 -2.97
CA PRO A 84 -8.77 7.58 -1.98
C PRO A 84 -9.04 8.92 -1.27
N PHE A 85 -8.23 9.94 -1.53
CA PHE A 85 -8.45 11.32 -1.06
C PHE A 85 -8.97 12.28 -2.14
N GLY A 86 -9.47 11.79 -3.27
CA GLY A 86 -10.35 12.57 -4.15
C GLY A 86 -9.85 13.96 -4.56
N GLN A 87 -8.53 14.18 -4.72
CA GLN A 87 -7.99 15.49 -5.12
C GLN A 87 -7.77 15.63 -6.64
N ASN A 88 -8.48 14.85 -7.46
CA ASN A 88 -8.56 15.07 -8.90
C ASN A 88 -9.98 15.53 -9.29
N HIS A 89 -10.30 16.79 -8.98
CA HIS A 89 -11.43 17.49 -9.59
C HIS A 89 -10.97 18.14 -10.90
N PRO A 90 -11.46 17.72 -12.08
CA PRO A 90 -11.15 18.39 -13.36
C PRO A 90 -11.89 19.73 -13.54
N ASP A 91 -12.75 20.15 -12.61
CA ASP A 91 -13.59 21.35 -12.73
C ASP A 91 -13.11 22.53 -11.85
N ARG A 92 -11.84 22.93 -11.95
CA ARG A 92 -11.44 24.25 -11.45
C ARG A 92 -11.58 25.28 -12.58
N PRO A 93 -12.60 26.15 -12.58
CA PRO A 93 -12.68 27.20 -13.58
C PRO A 93 -11.46 28.12 -13.43
N GLN A 94 -10.77 28.31 -14.54
CA GLN A 94 -9.60 29.16 -14.69
C GLN A 94 -10.02 30.60 -14.31
N SER A 95 -9.63 31.05 -13.13
CA SER A 95 -9.85 32.44 -12.70
C SER A 95 -9.13 33.37 -13.67
N LEU A 96 -9.91 34.14 -14.42
CA LEU A 96 -9.48 35.25 -15.28
C LEU A 96 -8.45 36.11 -14.55
N LYS A 97 -7.28 36.28 -15.16
CA LYS A 97 -6.38 37.38 -14.82
C LYS A 97 -7.03 38.69 -15.26
N ARG A 98 -7.13 39.65 -14.33
CA ARG A 98 -7.27 41.07 -14.65
C ARG A 98 -5.91 41.66 -14.97
#